data_AF-A0AAP8N8L9-F1
#
_entry.id   AF-A0AAP8N8L9-F1
#
_cell.length_a   1.000
_cell.length_b   1.000
_cell.length_c   1.000
_cell.angle_alpha   90.00
_cell.angle_beta   90.00
_cell.angle_gamma   90.00
#
_symmetry.space_group_name_H-M   'P 1'
#
loop_
_entity.id
_entity.type
_entity.pdbx_description
1 polymer ?
#
loop_
_entity_poly.entity_id
_entity_poly.type
_entity_poly.pdbx_seq_one_letter_code
_entity_poly.pdbx_strand_id
1 'polypeptide(L)'
;YSDVDYMLLGTIVEKITGQKLDEYVENEIYKPLKLKDTVFNPLQKGFKPKEIAATELLGNTRDGVINFPNVRTYTLQGEVHDEKAFYSMGGVSGHAGLFSTTSDLAVL
;
A
#
# COMPACT_ATOMS: atom_id res chain seq x y z
N TYR A 1 1.42 -10.17 -17.31
CA TYR A 1 1.51 -9.46 -16.03
C TYR A 1 0.67 -10.23 -15.02
N SER A 2 1.21 -10.52 -13.84
CA SER A 2 0.55 -11.26 -12.77
C SER A 2 0.93 -10.66 -11.42
N ASP A 3 -0.06 -10.33 -10.58
CA ASP A 3 0.19 -9.79 -9.23
C ASP A 3 1.05 -10.75 -8.39
N VAL A 4 0.86 -12.05 -8.60
CA VAL A 4 1.52 -13.11 -7.82
C VAL A 4 3.03 -13.00 -7.91
N ASP A 5 3.57 -12.60 -9.06
CA ASP A 5 5.02 -12.51 -9.27
C ASP A 5 5.64 -11.47 -8.33
N TYR A 6 4.98 -10.31 -8.19
CA TYR A 6 5.44 -9.23 -7.33
C TYR A 6 5.09 -9.46 -5.85
N MET A 7 3.96 -10.11 -5.55
CA MET A 7 3.67 -10.59 -4.19
C MET A 7 4.77 -11.53 -3.71
N LEU A 8 5.14 -12.52 -4.54
CA LEU A 8 6.20 -13.48 -4.23
C LEU A 8 7.55 -12.78 -4.10
N LEU A 9 7.87 -11.83 -4.97
CA LEU A 9 9.08 -11.03 -4.85
C LEU A 9 9.17 -10.32 -3.50
N GLY A 10 8.07 -9.71 -3.05
CA GLY A 10 7.98 -9.10 -1.72
C GLY A 10 8.33 -10.09 -0.61
N THR A 11 7.73 -11.27 -0.62
CA THR A 11 8.04 -12.33 0.36
C THR A 11 9.48 -12.85 0.27
N ILE A 12 10.06 -12.92 -0.94
CA ILE A 12 11.46 -13.30 -1.11
C ILE A 12 12.39 -12.26 -0.47
N VAL A 13 12.11 -10.96 -0.67
CA VAL A 13 12.87 -9.88 -0.02
C VAL A 13 12.79 -10.01 1.50
N GLU A 14 11.60 -10.20 2.06
CA GLU A 14 11.43 -10.40 3.50
C GLU A 14 12.20 -11.64 4.01
N LYS A 15 12.15 -12.74 3.26
CA LYS A 15 12.82 -13.99 3.62
C LYS A 15 14.35 -13.86 3.62
N ILE A 16 14.92 -13.15 2.65
CA ILE A 16 16.38 -12.98 2.50
C ILE A 16 16.90 -11.96 3.52
N THR A 17 16.17 -10.87 3.74
CA THR A 17 16.62 -9.74 4.56
C THR A 17 16.27 -9.90 6.03
N GLY A 18 15.25 -10.70 6.36
CA GLY A 18 14.69 -10.84 7.70
C GLY A 18 13.90 -9.61 8.19
N GLN A 19 13.67 -8.62 7.31
CA GLN A 19 12.90 -7.40 7.59
C GLN A 19 11.53 -7.50 6.92
N LYS A 20 10.53 -6.78 7.44
CA LYS A 20 9.28 -6.59 6.70
C LYS A 20 9.54 -5.77 5.44
N LEU A 21 8.74 -5.99 4.40
CA LEU A 21 8.95 -5.32 3.11
C LEU A 21 8.93 -3.80 3.25
N ASP A 22 7.99 -3.24 4.01
CA ASP A 22 7.85 -1.80 4.24
C ASP A 22 9.04 -1.21 5.02
N GLU A 23 9.55 -1.93 6.01
CA GLU A 23 10.75 -1.55 6.76
C GLU A 23 12.00 -1.56 5.87
N TYR A 24 12.15 -2.61 5.05
CA TYR A 24 13.29 -2.77 4.15
C TYR A 24 13.37 -1.62 3.15
N VAL A 25 12.30 -1.36 2.40
CA VAL A 25 12.28 -0.29 1.39
C VAL A 25 12.40 1.11 2.01
N GLU A 26 11.86 1.32 3.21
CA GLU A 26 12.03 2.58 3.94
C GLU A 26 13.51 2.85 4.24
N ASN A 27 14.25 1.82 4.65
CA ASN A 27 15.66 1.93 5.05
C ASN A 27 16.62 1.94 3.85
N GLU A 28 16.39 1.09 2.87
CA GLU A 28 17.34 0.86 1.77
C GLU A 28 17.06 1.70 0.53
N ILE A 29 15.84 2.25 0.39
CA ILE A 29 15.42 3.01 -0.80
C ILE A 29 14.97 4.41 -0.43
N TYR A 30 13.93 4.54 0.42
CA TYR A 30 13.25 5.82 0.64
C TYR A 30 14.13 6.80 1.41
N LYS A 31 14.76 6.37 2.51
CA LYS A 31 15.67 7.22 3.31
C LYS A 31 16.91 7.67 2.50
N PRO A 32 17.65 6.81 1.79
CA PRO A 32 18.79 7.23 0.97
C PRO A 32 18.43 8.22 -0.13
N LEU A 33 17.27 8.05 -0.77
CA LEU A 33 16.76 8.94 -1.81
C LEU A 33 16.00 10.16 -1.27
N LYS A 34 15.81 10.25 0.05
CA LYS A 34 15.07 11.30 0.76
C LYS A 34 13.60 11.42 0.32
N LEU A 35 12.98 10.29 -0.01
CA LEU A 35 11.55 10.18 -0.35
C LEU A 35 10.73 10.23 0.95
N LYS A 36 10.19 11.39 1.29
CA LYS A 36 9.55 11.63 2.60
C LYS A 36 8.08 11.24 2.64
N ASP A 37 7.45 11.22 1.47
CA ASP A 37 6.02 10.98 1.32
C ASP A 37 5.72 9.61 0.69
N THR A 38 6.77 8.82 0.43
CA THR A 38 6.67 7.48 -0.12
C THR A 38 6.61 6.44 0.98
N VAL A 39 5.43 5.88 1.24
CA VAL A 39 5.18 4.97 2.37
C VAL A 39 4.08 3.95 2.06
N PHE A 40 4.15 2.79 2.74
CA PHE A 40 2.98 1.93 2.92
C PHE A 40 2.16 2.37 4.14
N ASN A 41 0.86 2.09 4.14
CA ASN A 41 -0.06 2.37 5.26
C ASN A 41 0.10 3.80 5.83
N PRO A 42 -0.06 4.86 5.02
CA PRO A 42 0.27 6.24 5.41
C PRO A 42 -0.45 6.72 6.68
N LEU A 43 -1.70 6.27 6.91
CA LEU A 43 -2.44 6.63 8.13
C LEU A 43 -1.75 6.11 9.42
N GLN A 44 -1.06 4.96 9.34
CA GLN A 44 -0.29 4.41 10.46
C GLN A 44 1.06 5.14 10.63
N LYS A 45 1.52 5.85 9.60
CA LYS A 45 2.76 6.65 9.58
C LYS A 45 2.54 8.12 9.95
N GLY A 46 1.31 8.49 10.37
CA GLY A 46 0.99 9.83 10.88
C GLY A 46 0.43 10.82 9.85
N PHE A 47 0.24 10.38 8.60
CA PHE A 47 -0.45 11.19 7.58
C PHE A 47 -1.93 11.28 7.90
N LYS A 48 -2.52 12.45 7.63
CA LYS A 48 -3.96 12.67 7.82
C LYS A 48 -4.69 12.36 6.51
N PRO A 49 -5.95 11.88 6.56
CA PRO A 49 -6.74 11.61 5.35
C PRO A 49 -6.76 12.78 4.36
N LYS A 50 -6.84 14.04 4.85
CA LYS A 50 -6.85 15.24 4.01
C LYS A 50 -5.57 15.46 3.16
N GLU A 51 -4.48 14.76 3.47
CA GLU A 51 -3.20 14.82 2.75
C GLU A 51 -3.14 13.77 1.64
N ILE A 52 -4.14 12.88 1.55
CA ILE A 52 -4.15 11.72 0.68
C ILE A 52 -5.39 11.79 -0.21
N ALA A 53 -5.24 11.53 -1.51
CA ALA A 53 -6.39 11.45 -2.40
C ALA A 53 -7.26 10.22 -2.06
N ALA A 54 -8.59 10.39 -2.10
CA ALA A 54 -9.51 9.25 -2.02
C ALA A 54 -9.39 8.39 -3.29
N THR A 55 -9.44 7.07 -3.13
CA THR A 55 -9.17 6.12 -4.22
C THR A 55 -10.41 5.40 -4.72
N GLU A 56 -11.40 5.14 -3.85
CA GLU A 56 -12.62 4.44 -4.23
C GLU A 56 -13.80 4.85 -3.34
N LEU A 57 -14.97 5.03 -3.96
CA LEU A 57 -16.22 5.30 -3.27
C LEU A 57 -16.84 3.96 -2.84
N LEU A 58 -17.33 3.88 -1.60
CA LEU A 58 -17.98 2.66 -1.07
C LEU A 58 -17.07 1.41 -1.04
N GLY A 59 -15.75 1.60 -0.97
CA GLY A 59 -14.79 0.54 -0.74
C GLY A 59 -14.84 -0.58 -1.77
N ASN A 60 -14.85 -1.83 -1.31
CA ASN A 60 -14.81 -2.99 -2.21
C ASN A 60 -16.21 -3.53 -2.54
N THR A 61 -17.25 -2.76 -2.27
CA THR A 61 -18.62 -3.20 -2.50
C THR A 61 -19.02 -3.19 -3.97
N ARG A 62 -18.25 -2.54 -4.85
CA ARG A 62 -18.62 -2.28 -6.26
C ARG A 62 -20.04 -1.69 -6.35
N ASP A 63 -20.19 -0.48 -5.81
CA ASP A 63 -21.46 0.23 -5.71
C ASP A 63 -22.57 -0.56 -4.96
N GLY A 64 -22.17 -1.32 -3.93
CA GLY A 64 -23.12 -2.08 -3.10
C GLY A 64 -23.52 -3.46 -3.65
N VAL A 65 -22.98 -3.89 -4.79
CA VAL A 65 -23.32 -5.18 -5.42
C VAL A 65 -22.66 -6.37 -4.71
N ILE A 66 -21.47 -6.17 -4.15
CA ILE A 66 -20.66 -7.19 -3.50
C ILE A 66 -20.75 -7.03 -1.97
N ASN A 67 -21.02 -8.14 -1.29
CA ASN A 67 -21.07 -8.21 0.16
C ASN A 67 -20.39 -9.49 0.67
N PHE A 68 -19.49 -9.33 1.62
CA PHE A 68 -18.81 -10.42 2.34
C PHE A 68 -18.36 -9.93 3.73
N PRO A 69 -18.05 -10.81 4.68
CA PRO A 69 -17.59 -10.40 6.00
C PRO A 69 -16.38 -9.46 5.91
N ASN A 70 -16.45 -8.31 6.59
CA ASN A 70 -15.43 -7.26 6.58
C ASN A 70 -15.22 -6.56 5.22
N VAL A 71 -16.19 -6.62 4.30
CA VAL A 71 -16.19 -5.75 3.13
C VAL A 71 -16.11 -4.29 3.56
N ARG A 72 -15.20 -3.52 2.96
CA ARG A 72 -15.10 -2.08 3.22
C ARG A 72 -16.23 -1.38 2.48
N THR A 73 -17.08 -0.64 3.20
CA THR A 73 -18.27 0.07 2.69
C THR A 73 -18.14 1.60 2.70
N TYR A 74 -16.97 2.10 3.10
CA TYR A 74 -16.66 3.53 3.22
C TYR A 74 -15.70 3.97 2.11
N THR A 75 -15.61 5.28 1.88
CA THR A 75 -14.64 5.86 0.92
C THR A 75 -13.21 5.51 1.33
N LEU A 76 -12.47 4.82 0.47
CA LEU A 76 -11.07 4.47 0.74
C LEU A 76 -10.20 5.70 0.58
N GLN A 77 -9.43 6.00 1.62
CA GLN A 77 -8.51 7.14 1.64
C GLN A 77 -7.37 6.84 2.62
N GLY A 78 -6.14 6.73 2.11
CA GLY A 78 -4.97 6.34 2.91
C GLY A 78 -4.87 4.85 3.24
N GLU A 79 -5.68 4.02 2.57
CA GLU A 79 -5.62 2.56 2.63
C GLU A 79 -5.52 2.00 1.21
N VAL A 80 -4.76 0.92 1.03
CA VAL A 80 -4.61 0.30 -0.29
C VAL A 80 -5.97 -0.12 -0.85
N HIS A 81 -6.24 0.24 -2.10
CA HIS A 81 -7.49 -0.15 -2.77
C HIS A 81 -7.53 -1.66 -3.04
N ASP A 82 -6.41 -2.24 -3.48
CA ASP A 82 -6.28 -3.66 -3.80
C ASP A 82 -6.67 -4.58 -2.64
N GLU A 83 -7.58 -5.49 -2.92
CA GLU A 83 -8.20 -6.38 -1.93
C GLU A 83 -7.19 -7.40 -1.38
N LYS A 84 -6.30 -7.95 -2.22
CA LYS A 84 -5.31 -8.95 -1.78
C LYS A 84 -4.30 -8.30 -0.84
N ALA A 85 -3.79 -7.13 -1.21
CA ALA A 85 -2.87 -6.38 -0.37
C ALA A 85 -3.53 -6.00 0.97
N PHE A 86 -4.77 -5.51 0.95
CA PHE A 86 -5.49 -5.12 2.16
C PHE A 86 -5.80 -6.32 3.08
N TYR A 87 -6.52 -7.33 2.57
CA TYR A 87 -7.07 -8.41 3.39
C TYR A 87 -6.05 -9.49 3.75
N SER A 88 -5.04 -9.74 2.91
CA SER A 88 -4.12 -10.87 3.09
C SER A 88 -2.69 -10.47 3.46
N MET A 89 -2.31 -9.21 3.24
CA MET A 89 -0.91 -8.75 3.41
C MET A 89 -0.79 -7.50 4.29
N GLY A 90 -1.84 -7.15 5.04
CA GLY A 90 -1.79 -6.03 5.99
C GLY A 90 -1.50 -4.67 5.35
N GLY A 91 -1.84 -4.50 4.08
CA GLY A 91 -1.60 -3.28 3.31
C GLY A 91 -0.20 -3.14 2.72
N VAL A 92 0.71 -4.08 2.96
CA VAL A 92 2.08 -4.08 2.45
C VAL A 92 2.26 -5.23 1.46
N SER A 93 2.32 -4.92 0.17
CA SER A 93 2.52 -5.93 -0.86
C SER A 93 3.43 -5.45 -1.97
N GLY A 94 4.15 -6.38 -2.60
CA GLY A 94 5.08 -6.05 -3.68
C GLY A 94 4.41 -5.54 -4.95
N HIS A 95 3.12 -5.83 -5.17
CA HIS A 95 2.36 -5.33 -6.33
C HIS A 95 1.52 -4.09 -6.04
N ALA A 96 1.20 -3.82 -4.77
CA ALA A 96 0.25 -2.76 -4.40
C ALA A 96 0.43 -2.27 -2.95
N GLY A 97 -0.07 -1.06 -2.68
CA GLY A 97 -0.16 -0.49 -1.34
C GLY A 97 0.82 0.65 -1.05
N LEU A 98 1.68 0.97 -2.01
CA LEU A 98 2.57 2.11 -1.91
C LEU A 98 1.81 3.42 -2.20
N PHE A 99 1.97 4.40 -1.31
CA PHE A 99 1.53 5.78 -1.50
C PHE A 99 2.77 6.64 -1.73
N SER A 100 2.63 7.69 -2.54
CA SER A 100 3.70 8.64 -2.82
C SER A 100 3.12 9.97 -3.33
N THR A 101 3.96 10.99 -3.46
CA THR A 101 3.66 12.24 -4.15
C THR A 101 4.30 12.25 -5.53
N THR A 102 3.84 13.14 -6.42
CA THR A 102 4.45 13.30 -7.74
C THR A 102 5.91 13.74 -7.65
N SER A 103 6.26 14.52 -6.62
CA SER A 103 7.62 14.99 -6.38
C SER A 103 8.56 13.85 -5.97
N ASP A 104 8.14 12.97 -5.06
CA ASP A 104 8.93 11.80 -4.67
C ASP A 104 9.05 10.81 -5.85
N LEU A 105 7.96 10.57 -6.58
CA LEU A 105 7.97 9.67 -7.73
C LEU A 105 8.92 10.14 -8.83
N ALA A 106 9.09 11.45 -9.01
CA ALA A 106 10.01 12.01 -10.02
C ALA A 106 11.50 11.79 -9.70
N VAL A 107 11.83 11.33 -8.48
CA VAL A 107 13.19 10.96 -8.07
C VAL A 107 13.52 9.50 -8.43
N LEU A 108 12.49 8.64 -8.54
CA LEU A 108 12.59 7.21 -8.89
C LEU A 108 12.68 7.01 -10.41
#